data_AF-A0AAV9FSF3-F1
#
_entry.id   AF-A0AAV9FSF3-F1
#
_cell.length_a   1.000
_cell.length_b   1.000
_cell.length_c   1.000
_cell.angle_alpha   90.00
_cell.angle_beta   90.00
_cell.angle_gamma   90.00
#
_symmetry.space_group_name_H-M   'P 1'
#
loop_
_entity.id
_entity.type
_entity.pdbx_description
1 polymer ?
#
loop_
_entity_poly.entity_id
_entity_poly.type
_entity_poly.pdbx_seq_one_letter_code
_entity_poly.pdbx_strand_id
1 'polypeptide(L)'
;MNYRGLTIVGWVAVLLGAVSLLPFIVMGLVAIPKLRPGRWLAVNLQDVNWSLYLNTLFWNLNYWDSISTLTGEVDNPKKTLPKALFYALILVVLGYFFPLLIGTGAIHVDRELWADGYFSDIAKIIGGVWLSWWVQGAAAMSNMGMFVAEMSSDSFQLLGMAERGMLPEFFSRRSRHGTPLVGILFSASGVILLSWLSFQEIVAAENFLYCFGMLIEFVAFMRLRMKYPAASRPYKIPLGTVGSILMLIPPTVLIVVVLALSSFKVMLVSLAAILVGLILQPCLKFVDKRRWVKFSVSGDLPDLQTAEHGSADSLVG
;
A
#
# COMPACT_ATOMS: atom_id res chain seq x y z
N MET A 1 11.08 -20.26 15.24
CA MET A 1 9.69 -20.76 15.27
C MET A 1 8.71 -19.92 14.41
N ASN A 2 9.19 -18.97 13.59
CA ASN A 2 8.36 -18.05 12.78
C ASN A 2 8.02 -18.51 11.35
N TYR A 3 8.68 -19.54 10.81
CA TYR A 3 8.51 -19.95 9.39
C TYR A 3 7.10 -20.46 9.05
N ARG A 4 6.37 -21.02 10.03
CA ARG A 4 5.00 -21.53 9.83
C ARG A 4 3.94 -20.43 9.86
N GLY A 5 4.18 -19.32 10.58
CA GLY A 5 3.19 -18.25 10.72
C GLY A 5 2.98 -17.48 9.41
N LEU A 6 4.08 -17.01 8.81
CA LEU A 6 4.04 -16.23 7.56
C LEU A 6 3.47 -17.04 6.39
N THR A 7 3.83 -18.32 6.27
CA THR A 7 3.31 -19.18 5.22
C THR A 7 1.81 -19.47 5.38
N ILE A 8 1.33 -19.72 6.61
CA ILE A 8 -0.11 -19.90 6.86
C ILE A 8 -0.89 -18.62 6.54
N VAL A 9 -0.41 -17.46 7.00
CA VAL A 9 -1.03 -16.17 6.68
C VAL A 9 -1.04 -15.92 5.17
N GLY A 10 0.05 -16.24 4.48
CA GLY A 10 0.12 -16.17 3.01
C GLY A 10 -0.91 -17.06 2.32
N TRP A 11 -1.07 -18.33 2.74
CA TRP A 11 -2.08 -19.23 2.17
C TRP A 11 -3.50 -18.75 2.43
N VAL A 12 -3.78 -18.22 3.63
CA VAL A 12 -5.10 -17.65 3.96
C VAL A 12 -5.37 -16.42 3.09
N ALA A 13 -4.38 -15.55 2.88
CA ALA A 13 -4.51 -14.38 2.01
C ALA A 13 -4.77 -14.77 0.54
N VAL A 14 -4.07 -15.79 0.04
CA VAL A 14 -4.30 -16.33 -1.31
C VAL A 14 -5.70 -16.92 -1.43
N LEU A 15 -6.15 -17.71 -0.44
CA LEU A 15 -7.49 -18.28 -0.41
C LEU A 15 -8.55 -17.18 -0.39
N LEU A 16 -8.38 -16.16 0.45
CA LEU A 16 -9.29 -15.03 0.53
C LEU A 16 -9.35 -14.30 -0.82
N GLY A 17 -8.21 -14.00 -1.43
CA GLY A 17 -8.15 -13.38 -2.76
C GLY A 17 -8.85 -14.20 -3.83
N ALA A 18 -8.65 -15.53 -3.85
CA ALA A 18 -9.33 -16.42 -4.78
C ALA A 18 -10.85 -16.41 -4.56
N VAL A 19 -11.32 -16.57 -3.32
CA VAL A 19 -12.74 -16.54 -2.96
C VAL A 19 -13.39 -15.20 -3.33
N SER A 20 -12.65 -14.09 -3.15
CA SER A 20 -13.13 -12.75 -3.48
C SER A 20 -13.24 -12.50 -4.98
N LEU A 21 -12.37 -13.10 -5.80
CA LEU A 21 -12.36 -12.94 -7.26
C LEU A 21 -13.35 -13.87 -7.98
N LEU A 22 -13.63 -15.05 -7.42
CA LEU A 22 -14.54 -16.05 -7.99
C LEU A 22 -15.92 -15.50 -8.42
N PRO A 23 -16.66 -14.71 -7.61
CA PRO A 23 -17.98 -14.22 -8.02
C PRO A 23 -17.90 -13.32 -9.25
N PHE A 24 -16.81 -12.57 -9.43
CA PHE A 24 -16.61 -11.76 -10.64
C PHE A 24 -16.35 -12.62 -11.88
N ILE A 25 -15.60 -13.71 -11.75
CA ILE A 25 -15.40 -14.71 -12.82
C ILE A 25 -16.74 -15.31 -13.24
N VAL A 26 -17.56 -15.74 -12.27
CA VAL A 26 -18.88 -16.30 -12.52
C VAL A 26 -19.81 -15.26 -13.14
N MET A 27 -19.80 -14.02 -12.63
CA MET A 27 -20.53 -12.90 -13.22
C MET A 27 -20.17 -12.70 -14.68
N GLY A 28 -18.87 -12.78 -15.02
CA GLY A 28 -18.39 -12.70 -16.39
C GLY A 28 -18.94 -13.76 -17.30
N LEU A 29 -18.90 -15.03 -16.87
CA LEU A 29 -19.43 -16.15 -17.64
C LEU A 29 -20.94 -16.01 -17.89
N VAL A 30 -21.70 -15.60 -16.88
CA VAL A 30 -23.15 -15.36 -16.99
C VAL A 30 -23.45 -14.15 -17.88
N ALA A 31 -22.56 -13.16 -17.91
CA ALA A 31 -22.72 -11.95 -18.71
C ALA A 31 -22.45 -12.15 -20.20
N ILE A 32 -21.71 -13.20 -20.62
CA ILE A 32 -21.28 -13.40 -22.03
C ILE A 32 -22.42 -13.15 -23.05
N PRO A 33 -23.64 -13.71 -22.88
CA PRO A 33 -24.71 -13.52 -23.87
C PRO A 33 -25.25 -12.07 -23.92
N LYS A 34 -25.03 -11.28 -22.87
CA LYS A 34 -25.51 -9.90 -22.72
C LYS A 34 -24.45 -8.87 -23.13
N LEU A 35 -23.22 -9.28 -23.41
CA LEU A 35 -22.11 -8.38 -23.75
C LEU A 35 -22.36 -7.72 -25.11
N ARG A 36 -22.27 -6.39 -25.14
CA ARG A 36 -22.30 -5.60 -26.38
C ARG A 36 -21.02 -4.77 -26.48
N PRO A 37 -20.00 -5.21 -27.25
CA PRO A 37 -18.71 -4.52 -27.36
C PRO A 37 -18.81 -3.05 -27.79
N GLY A 38 -19.83 -2.70 -28.59
CA GLY A 38 -20.07 -1.31 -29.00
C GLY A 38 -20.32 -0.33 -27.84
N ARG A 39 -20.70 -0.83 -26.66
CA ARG A 39 -20.86 0.00 -25.45
C ARG A 39 -19.54 0.51 -24.89
N TRP A 40 -18.43 -0.22 -25.08
CA TRP A 40 -17.12 0.20 -24.59
C TRP A 40 -16.57 1.43 -25.31
N LEU A 41 -17.11 1.75 -26.48
CA LEU A 41 -16.74 2.94 -27.27
C LEU A 41 -17.53 4.19 -26.88
N ALA A 42 -18.56 4.07 -26.03
CA ALA A 42 -19.37 5.19 -25.57
C ALA A 42 -18.65 5.94 -24.43
N VAL A 43 -17.66 6.76 -24.78
CA VAL A 43 -16.89 7.57 -23.82
C VAL A 43 -17.20 9.05 -23.98
N ASN A 44 -17.67 9.70 -22.91
CA ASN A 44 -17.79 11.15 -22.83
C ASN A 44 -16.64 11.73 -21.98
N LEU A 45 -15.67 12.37 -22.62
CA LEU A 45 -14.49 12.96 -21.97
C LEU A 45 -14.76 14.36 -21.38
N GLN A 46 -15.87 15.00 -21.74
CA GLN A 46 -16.18 16.38 -21.32
C GLN A 46 -16.72 16.45 -19.89
N ASP A 47 -17.29 15.35 -19.39
CA ASP A 47 -17.92 15.24 -18.07
C ASP A 47 -17.11 14.34 -17.11
N VAL A 48 -15.78 14.46 -17.15
CA VAL A 48 -14.87 13.67 -16.29
C VAL A 48 -14.31 14.55 -15.20
N ASN A 49 -14.57 14.19 -13.95
CA ASN A 49 -13.85 14.75 -12.81
C ASN A 49 -12.43 14.16 -12.75
N TRP A 50 -11.49 14.81 -13.43
CA TRP A 50 -10.09 14.36 -13.53
C TRP A 50 -9.38 14.25 -12.19
N SER A 51 -9.69 15.12 -11.22
CA SER A 51 -9.08 15.07 -9.89
C SER A 51 -9.54 13.81 -9.14
N LEU A 52 -10.85 13.53 -9.13
CA LEU A 52 -11.39 12.33 -8.50
C LEU A 52 -10.90 11.06 -9.20
N TYR A 53 -10.91 11.05 -10.54
CA TYR A 53 -10.46 9.92 -11.34
C TYR A 53 -8.99 9.57 -11.05
N LEU A 54 -8.09 10.55 -11.13
CA LEU A 54 -6.66 10.33 -10.90
C LEU A 54 -6.37 9.96 -9.44
N ASN A 55 -7.03 10.59 -8.46
CA ASN A 55 -6.86 10.21 -7.05
C ASN A 55 -7.33 8.79 -6.78
N THR A 56 -8.48 8.40 -7.32
CA THR A 56 -9.01 7.04 -7.15
C THR A 56 -8.11 6.02 -7.84
N LEU A 57 -7.67 6.30 -9.07
CA LEU A 57 -6.76 5.43 -9.81
C LEU A 57 -5.41 5.26 -9.08
N PHE A 58 -4.85 6.35 -8.58
CA PHE A 58 -3.59 6.33 -7.84
C PHE A 58 -3.71 5.53 -6.55
N TRP A 59 -4.77 5.78 -5.77
CA TRP A 59 -5.07 5.04 -4.54
C TRP A 59 -5.19 3.53 -4.79
N ASN A 60 -5.94 3.13 -5.81
CA ASN A 60 -6.15 1.72 -6.19
C ASN A 60 -4.85 0.99 -6.60
N LEU A 61 -3.79 1.73 -6.95
CA LEU A 61 -2.52 1.20 -7.46
C LEU A 61 -1.31 1.57 -6.59
N ASN A 62 -1.52 2.10 -5.38
CA ASN A 62 -0.45 2.45 -4.45
C ASN A 62 0.09 1.24 -3.66
N TYR A 63 1.06 1.51 -2.78
CA TYR A 63 1.62 0.56 -1.80
C TYR A 63 2.47 -0.60 -2.34
N TRP A 64 2.98 -0.49 -3.55
CA TRP A 64 3.88 -1.50 -4.13
C TRP A 64 5.26 -1.54 -3.46
N ASP A 65 5.66 -0.46 -2.81
CA ASP A 65 6.89 -0.32 -2.01
C ASP A 65 6.86 -1.14 -0.72
N SER A 66 5.66 -1.39 -0.17
CA SER A 66 5.47 -2.16 1.07
C SER A 66 6.10 -3.56 1.03
N ILE A 67 6.16 -4.19 -0.15
CA ILE A 67 6.79 -5.51 -0.36
C ILE A 67 8.29 -5.51 -0.01
N SER A 68 8.93 -4.33 -0.03
CA SER A 68 10.34 -4.18 0.33
C SER A 68 10.59 -4.56 1.80
N THR A 69 9.61 -4.35 2.68
CA THR A 69 9.71 -4.70 4.10
C THR A 69 9.81 -6.21 4.33
N LEU A 70 9.21 -7.01 3.45
CA LEU A 70 9.20 -8.47 3.51
C LEU A 70 10.30 -9.12 2.68
N THR A 71 11.09 -8.32 1.95
CA THR A 71 12.16 -8.81 1.08
C THR A 71 13.22 -9.64 1.82
N GLY A 72 13.47 -9.34 3.10
CA GLY A 72 14.42 -10.08 3.94
C GLY A 72 13.98 -11.52 4.26
N GLU A 73 12.68 -11.80 4.20
CA GLU A 73 12.08 -13.10 4.51
C GLU A 73 11.83 -13.96 3.25
N VAL A 74 12.10 -13.41 2.06
CA VAL A 74 11.85 -14.11 0.79
C VAL A 74 13.04 -15.00 0.43
N ASP A 75 12.76 -16.26 0.10
CA ASP A 75 13.76 -17.15 -0.46
C ASP A 75 14.25 -16.65 -1.83
N ASN A 76 15.56 -16.42 -1.95
CA ASN A 76 16.22 -15.90 -3.15
C ASN A 76 15.54 -14.63 -3.72
N PRO A 77 15.57 -13.49 -3.00
CA PRO A 77 14.84 -12.28 -3.38
C PRO A 77 15.18 -11.78 -4.79
N LYS A 78 16.43 -12.01 -5.24
CA LYS A 78 16.92 -11.59 -6.56
C LYS A 78 16.08 -12.11 -7.72
N LYS A 79 15.55 -13.33 -7.60
CA LYS A 79 14.77 -14.00 -8.66
C LYS A 79 13.28 -14.05 -8.32
N THR A 80 12.94 -14.21 -7.05
CA THR A 80 11.55 -14.40 -6.61
C THR A 80 10.78 -13.07 -6.64
N LEU A 81 11.37 -11.97 -6.17
CA LEU A 81 10.67 -10.67 -6.11
C LEU A 81 10.25 -10.16 -7.49
N PRO A 82 11.11 -10.12 -8.53
CA PRO A 82 10.68 -9.60 -9.83
C PRO A 82 9.58 -10.45 -10.46
N LYS A 83 9.63 -11.78 -10.28
CA LYS A 83 8.58 -12.69 -10.77
C LYS A 83 7.28 -12.49 -10.01
N ALA A 84 7.32 -12.39 -8.69
CA ALA A 84 6.15 -12.15 -7.86
C ALA A 84 5.47 -10.83 -8.22
N LEU A 85 6.24 -9.74 -8.35
CA LEU A 85 5.74 -8.44 -8.80
C LEU A 85 5.10 -8.50 -10.19
N PHE A 86 5.69 -9.22 -11.13
CA PHE A 86 5.13 -9.39 -12.47
C PHE A 86 3.80 -10.14 -12.46
N TYR A 87 3.70 -11.26 -11.72
CA TYR A 87 2.43 -12.00 -11.58
C TYR A 87 1.38 -11.20 -10.82
N ALA A 88 1.77 -10.47 -9.78
CA ALA A 88 0.89 -9.56 -9.05
C ALA A 88 0.34 -8.47 -9.98
N LEU A 89 1.18 -7.88 -10.84
CA LEU A 89 0.74 -6.87 -11.82
C LEU A 89 -0.29 -7.43 -12.79
N ILE A 90 -0.07 -8.63 -13.33
CA ILE A 90 -1.05 -9.29 -14.21
C ILE A 90 -2.37 -9.50 -13.45
N LEU A 91 -2.30 -10.01 -12.22
CA LEU A 91 -3.49 -10.27 -11.41
C LEU A 91 -4.26 -8.99 -11.11
N VAL A 92 -3.58 -7.90 -10.76
CA VAL A 92 -4.17 -6.58 -10.50
C VAL A 92 -4.83 -6.02 -11.76
N VAL A 93 -4.13 -6.03 -12.90
CA VAL A 93 -4.68 -5.56 -14.18
C VAL A 93 -5.94 -6.36 -14.54
N LEU A 94 -5.89 -7.68 -14.46
CA LEU A 94 -7.07 -8.51 -14.73
C LEU A 94 -8.19 -8.26 -13.72
N GLY A 95 -7.86 -8.13 -12.43
CA GLY A 95 -8.82 -7.88 -11.35
C GLY A 95 -9.58 -6.57 -11.50
N TYR A 96 -8.96 -5.52 -12.03
CA TYR A 96 -9.64 -4.26 -12.32
C TYR A 96 -10.37 -4.27 -13.67
N PHE A 97 -9.70 -4.71 -14.74
CA PHE A 97 -10.27 -4.61 -16.09
C PHE A 97 -11.41 -5.60 -16.32
N PHE A 98 -11.29 -6.83 -15.83
CA PHE A 98 -12.25 -7.88 -16.13
C PHE A 98 -13.65 -7.55 -15.58
N PRO A 99 -13.86 -7.26 -14.28
CA PRO A 99 -15.16 -6.85 -13.76
C PRO A 99 -15.71 -5.60 -14.45
N LEU A 100 -14.86 -4.61 -14.73
CA LEU A 100 -15.25 -3.36 -15.36
C LEU A 100 -15.75 -3.58 -16.80
N LEU A 101 -15.05 -4.37 -17.61
CA LEU A 101 -15.45 -4.72 -18.97
C LEU A 101 -16.77 -5.50 -19.00
N ILE A 102 -16.96 -6.41 -18.04
CA ILE A 102 -18.20 -7.18 -17.90
C ILE A 102 -19.36 -6.25 -17.53
N GLY A 103 -19.20 -5.42 -16.50
CA GLY A 103 -20.24 -4.51 -16.06
C GLY A 103 -20.65 -3.55 -17.18
N THR A 104 -19.69 -2.79 -17.73
CA THR A 104 -19.95 -1.81 -18.79
C THR A 104 -20.40 -2.43 -20.12
N GLY A 105 -20.03 -3.68 -20.39
CA GLY A 105 -20.45 -4.40 -21.58
C GLY A 105 -21.87 -4.97 -21.47
N ALA A 106 -22.24 -5.47 -20.29
CA ALA A 106 -23.51 -6.14 -20.06
C ALA A 106 -24.68 -5.19 -19.79
N ILE A 107 -24.42 -4.06 -19.11
CA ILE A 107 -25.44 -3.05 -18.79
C ILE A 107 -25.14 -1.70 -19.46
N HIS A 108 -26.15 -0.82 -19.57
CA HIS A 108 -25.92 0.55 -20.01
C HIS A 108 -25.18 1.32 -18.89
N VAL A 109 -24.20 2.14 -19.29
CA VAL A 109 -23.38 2.91 -18.35
C VAL A 109 -24.10 4.20 -18.01
N ASP A 110 -24.78 4.21 -16.87
CA ASP A 110 -25.29 5.43 -16.25
C ASP A 110 -24.37 5.79 -15.07
N ARG A 111 -23.57 6.85 -15.23
CA ARG A 111 -22.51 7.22 -14.28
C ARG A 111 -23.02 7.56 -12.90
N GLU A 112 -24.25 8.08 -12.79
CA GLU A 112 -24.83 8.47 -11.50
C GLU A 112 -25.11 7.26 -10.60
N LEU A 113 -25.27 6.07 -11.21
CA LEU A 113 -25.50 4.83 -10.48
C LEU A 113 -24.19 4.18 -9.99
N TRP A 114 -23.01 4.59 -10.48
CA TRP A 114 -21.72 4.00 -10.11
C TRP A 114 -21.23 4.53 -8.76
N ALA A 115 -21.99 4.21 -7.71
CA ALA A 115 -21.64 4.45 -6.32
C ALA A 115 -20.97 3.23 -5.66
N ASP A 116 -20.57 3.38 -4.41
CA ASP A 116 -19.94 2.30 -3.63
C ASP A 116 -20.82 1.04 -3.59
N GLY A 117 -20.20 -0.11 -3.86
CA GLY A 117 -20.92 -1.39 -3.86
C GLY A 117 -21.74 -1.69 -5.11
N TYR A 118 -21.78 -0.80 -6.11
CA TYR A 118 -22.64 -0.95 -7.30
C TYR A 118 -22.39 -2.24 -8.11
N PHE A 119 -21.20 -2.86 -8.01
CA PHE A 119 -20.96 -4.18 -8.60
C PHE A 119 -21.93 -5.26 -8.10
N SER A 120 -22.47 -5.13 -6.89
CA SER A 120 -23.52 -5.98 -6.36
C SER A 120 -24.83 -5.85 -7.15
N ASP A 121 -25.19 -4.63 -7.54
CA ASP A 121 -26.39 -4.36 -8.33
C ASP A 121 -26.22 -4.84 -9.77
N ILE A 122 -25.04 -4.62 -10.34
CA ILE A 122 -24.65 -5.20 -11.64
C ILE A 122 -24.80 -6.72 -11.60
N ALA A 123 -24.28 -7.37 -10.56
CA ALA A 123 -24.40 -8.81 -10.36
C ALA A 123 -25.87 -9.26 -10.25
N LYS A 124 -26.72 -8.48 -9.57
CA LYS A 124 -28.17 -8.73 -9.49
C LYS A 124 -28.84 -8.68 -10.85
N ILE A 125 -28.51 -7.68 -11.68
CA ILE A 125 -29.06 -7.50 -13.04
C ILE A 125 -28.57 -8.61 -13.99
N ILE A 126 -27.31 -9.02 -13.86
CA ILE A 126 -26.69 -10.01 -14.74
C ILE A 126 -27.15 -11.42 -14.39
N GLY A 127 -26.98 -11.83 -13.14
CA GLY A 127 -27.14 -13.22 -12.69
C GLY A 127 -28.22 -13.46 -11.65
N GLY A 128 -28.85 -12.41 -11.10
CA GLY A 128 -29.90 -12.51 -10.10
C GLY A 128 -29.41 -12.35 -8.65
N VAL A 129 -30.34 -12.50 -7.71
CA VAL A 129 -30.13 -12.17 -6.28
C VAL A 129 -29.02 -13.01 -5.63
N TRP A 130 -28.85 -14.27 -6.01
CA TRP A 130 -27.81 -15.15 -5.46
C TRP A 130 -26.40 -14.64 -5.76
N LEU A 131 -26.17 -14.12 -6.98
CA LEU A 131 -24.87 -13.61 -7.40
C LEU A 131 -24.55 -12.28 -6.70
N SER A 132 -25.58 -11.45 -6.49
CA SER A 132 -25.47 -10.22 -5.71
C SER A 132 -25.04 -10.49 -4.26
N TRP A 133 -25.69 -11.44 -3.57
CA TRP A 133 -25.28 -11.84 -2.21
C TRP A 133 -23.86 -12.38 -2.16
N TRP A 134 -23.46 -13.15 -3.18
CA TRP A 134 -22.10 -13.67 -3.24
C TRP A 134 -21.07 -12.56 -3.44
N VAL A 135 -21.30 -11.62 -4.36
CA VAL A 135 -20.43 -10.45 -4.57
C VAL A 135 -20.33 -9.60 -3.29
N GLN A 136 -21.45 -9.35 -2.61
CA GLN A 136 -21.45 -8.60 -1.34
C GLN A 136 -20.66 -9.32 -0.25
N GLY A 137 -20.90 -10.62 -0.07
CA GLY A 137 -20.18 -11.41 0.92
C GLY A 137 -18.68 -11.48 0.65
N ALA A 138 -18.30 -11.69 -0.61
CA ALA A 138 -16.92 -11.66 -1.06
C ALA A 138 -16.25 -10.30 -0.81
N ALA A 139 -16.91 -9.20 -1.19
CA ALA A 139 -16.41 -7.85 -0.95
C ALA A 139 -16.25 -7.55 0.54
N ALA A 140 -17.22 -7.93 1.37
CA ALA A 140 -17.16 -7.75 2.82
C ALA A 140 -16.01 -8.55 3.46
N MET A 141 -15.83 -9.82 3.08
CA MET A 141 -14.71 -10.63 3.56
C MET A 141 -13.36 -10.06 3.10
N SER A 142 -13.26 -9.60 1.85
CA SER A 142 -12.06 -8.98 1.30
C SER A 142 -11.69 -7.71 2.06
N ASN A 143 -12.66 -6.81 2.29
CA ASN A 143 -12.45 -5.56 3.02
C ASN A 143 -12.05 -5.83 4.48
N MET A 144 -12.67 -6.82 5.13
CA MET A 144 -12.30 -7.22 6.48
C MET A 144 -10.87 -7.77 6.54
N GLY A 145 -10.50 -8.63 5.58
CA GLY A 145 -9.14 -9.16 5.49
C GLY A 145 -8.10 -8.07 5.26
N MET A 146 -8.39 -7.13 4.36
CA MET A 146 -7.54 -5.95 4.11
C MET A 146 -7.38 -5.11 5.38
N PHE A 147 -8.47 -4.79 6.07
CA PHE A 147 -8.42 -4.02 7.32
C PHE A 147 -7.57 -4.69 8.40
N VAL A 148 -7.71 -6.01 8.59
CA VAL A 148 -6.90 -6.75 9.58
C VAL A 148 -5.43 -6.80 9.18
N ALA A 149 -5.13 -6.96 7.88
CA ALA A 149 -3.77 -6.98 7.37
C ALA A 149 -3.07 -5.62 7.56
N GLU A 150 -3.73 -4.52 7.19
CA GLU A 150 -3.21 -3.16 7.36
C GLU A 150 -3.02 -2.81 8.84
N MET A 151 -4.04 -3.06 9.67
CA MET A 151 -3.96 -2.83 11.12
C MET A 151 -2.79 -3.60 11.76
N SER A 152 -2.54 -4.83 11.30
CA SER A 152 -1.39 -5.61 11.72
C SER A 152 -0.09 -4.95 11.26
N SER A 153 0.01 -4.59 9.97
CA SER A 153 1.19 -3.93 9.39
C SER A 153 1.59 -2.68 10.19
N ASP A 154 0.65 -1.77 10.41
CA ASP A 154 0.86 -0.52 11.17
C ASP A 154 1.37 -0.78 12.59
N SER A 155 0.75 -1.76 13.27
CA SER A 155 1.09 -2.09 14.65
C SER A 155 2.49 -2.69 14.76
N PHE A 156 2.88 -3.52 13.79
CA PHE A 156 4.24 -4.08 13.72
C PHE A 156 5.27 -3.05 13.26
N GLN A 157 4.91 -2.08 12.43
CA GLN A 157 5.77 -0.97 12.07
C GLN A 157 6.12 -0.10 13.29
N LEU A 158 5.13 0.24 14.12
CA LEU A 158 5.35 0.96 15.38
C LEU A 158 6.24 0.17 16.35
N LEU A 159 6.00 -1.13 16.47
CA LEU A 159 6.83 -2.04 17.26
C LEU A 159 8.28 -2.04 16.75
N GLY A 160 8.50 -2.19 15.45
CA GLY A 160 9.84 -2.19 14.85
C GLY A 160 10.57 -0.85 15.01
N MET A 161 9.85 0.28 14.94
CA MET A 161 10.40 1.61 15.24
C MET A 161 10.80 1.72 16.71
N ALA A 162 9.99 1.20 17.64
CA ALA A 162 10.29 1.20 19.06
C ALA A 162 11.47 0.29 19.43
N GLU A 163 11.57 -0.90 18.84
CA GLU A 163 12.70 -1.81 19.00
C GLU A 163 14.02 -1.22 18.47
N ARG A 164 13.95 -0.23 17.57
CA ARG A 164 15.11 0.55 17.09
C ARG A 164 15.37 1.83 17.87
N GLY A 165 14.66 2.06 18.99
CA GLY A 165 14.78 3.26 19.81
C GLY A 165 14.28 4.54 19.13
N MET A 166 13.53 4.44 18.03
CA MET A 166 12.93 5.61 17.36
C MET A 166 11.67 6.10 18.06
N LEU A 167 10.98 5.18 18.75
CA LEU A 167 9.80 5.44 19.56
C LEU A 167 10.04 4.99 21.02
N PRO A 168 9.24 5.50 21.97
CA PRO A 168 9.29 5.05 23.36
C PRO A 168 9.15 3.54 23.54
N GLU A 169 9.81 2.98 24.56
CA GLU A 169 9.84 1.55 24.89
C GLU A 169 8.43 0.96 25.14
N PHE A 170 7.43 1.76 25.51
CA PHE A 170 6.09 1.22 25.70
C PHE A 170 5.47 0.67 24.40
N PHE A 171 5.89 1.17 23.23
CA PHE A 171 5.49 0.61 21.92
C PHE A 171 6.20 -0.71 21.58
N SER A 172 7.34 -1.01 22.22
CA SER A 172 8.03 -2.29 22.00
C SER A 172 7.43 -3.45 22.81
N ARG A 173 6.48 -3.16 23.70
CA ARG A 173 5.82 -4.17 24.54
C ARG A 173 4.91 -5.07 23.71
N ARG A 174 5.20 -6.37 23.77
CA ARG A 174 4.37 -7.43 23.19
C ARG A 174 3.45 -8.04 24.26
N SER A 175 2.28 -8.49 23.86
CA SER A 175 1.35 -9.24 24.71
C SER A 175 1.85 -10.66 24.98
N ARG A 176 1.14 -11.41 25.85
CA ARG A 176 1.38 -12.85 26.06
C ARG A 176 1.33 -13.66 24.76
N HIS A 177 0.61 -13.18 23.75
CA HIS A 177 0.47 -13.84 22.44
C HIS A 177 1.44 -13.27 21.39
N GLY A 178 2.41 -12.44 21.78
CA GLY A 178 3.40 -11.85 20.87
C GLY A 178 2.89 -10.66 20.04
N THR A 179 1.68 -10.15 20.32
CA THR A 179 1.05 -9.06 19.56
C THR A 179 1.33 -7.67 20.18
N PRO A 180 1.62 -6.63 19.37
CA PRO A 180 1.85 -5.26 19.86
C PRO A 180 0.53 -4.54 20.21
N LEU A 181 -0.01 -4.76 21.41
CA LEU A 181 -1.31 -4.21 21.84
C LEU A 181 -1.36 -2.68 21.82
N VAL A 182 -0.28 -2.01 22.23
CA VAL A 182 -0.21 -0.55 22.22
C VAL A 182 -0.29 -0.02 20.80
N GLY A 183 0.42 -0.64 19.86
CA GLY A 183 0.36 -0.28 18.44
C GLY A 183 -1.07 -0.41 17.89
N ILE A 184 -1.74 -1.53 18.20
CA ILE A 184 -3.12 -1.77 17.78
C ILE A 184 -4.07 -0.71 18.34
N LEU A 185 -3.98 -0.40 19.64
CA LEU A 185 -4.84 0.61 20.27
C LEU A 185 -4.57 2.01 19.70
N PHE A 186 -3.31 2.33 19.41
CA PHE A 186 -2.93 3.60 18.81
C PHE A 186 -3.50 3.73 17.38
N SER A 187 -3.30 2.72 16.53
CA SER A 187 -3.87 2.70 15.17
C SER A 187 -5.40 2.73 15.20
N ALA A 188 -6.05 1.96 16.08
CA ALA A 188 -7.50 1.99 16.26
C ALA A 188 -8.01 3.37 16.69
N SER A 189 -7.28 4.08 17.56
CA SER A 189 -7.62 5.46 17.93
C SER A 189 -7.54 6.42 16.73
N GLY A 190 -6.56 6.22 15.84
CA GLY A 190 -6.44 6.96 14.58
C GLY A 190 -7.65 6.76 13.67
N VAL A 191 -8.10 5.51 13.52
CA VAL A 191 -9.32 5.18 12.74
C VAL A 191 -10.55 5.90 13.30
N ILE A 192 -10.73 5.90 14.63
CA ILE A 192 -11.85 6.60 15.28
C ILE A 192 -11.77 8.12 15.04
N LEU A 193 -10.58 8.71 15.15
CA LEU A 193 -10.37 10.14 14.90
C LEU A 193 -10.69 10.52 13.45
N LEU A 194 -10.28 9.69 12.48
CA LEU A 194 -10.48 9.95 11.05
C LEU A 194 -11.89 9.61 10.57
N SER A 195 -12.70 8.89 11.35
CA SER A 195 -14.07 8.48 10.97
C SER A 195 -15.04 9.63 10.67
N TRP A 196 -14.69 10.85 11.05
CA TRP A 196 -15.48 12.07 10.79
C TRP A 196 -15.20 12.70 9.42
N LEU A 197 -14.16 12.26 8.72
CA LEU A 197 -13.80 12.75 7.38
C LEU A 197 -14.54 11.94 6.31
N SER A 198 -14.79 12.57 5.16
CA SER A 198 -15.34 11.84 4.02
C SER A 198 -14.29 10.91 3.41
N PHE A 199 -14.74 9.82 2.77
CA PHE A 199 -13.84 8.87 2.08
C PHE A 199 -12.91 9.56 1.09
N GLN A 200 -13.43 10.51 0.30
CA GLN A 200 -12.64 11.27 -0.67
C GLN A 200 -11.54 12.12 0.00
N GLU A 201 -11.83 12.70 1.17
CA GLU A 201 -10.84 13.48 1.92
C GLU A 201 -9.75 12.60 2.51
N ILE A 202 -10.12 11.43 3.03
CA ILE A 202 -9.16 10.45 3.58
C ILE A 202 -8.22 9.98 2.46
N VAL A 203 -8.78 9.51 1.35
CA VAL A 203 -8.00 9.03 0.18
C VAL A 203 -7.09 10.13 -0.36
N ALA A 204 -7.58 11.36 -0.48
CA ALA A 204 -6.76 12.46 -0.97
C ALA A 204 -5.60 12.81 -0.01
N ALA A 205 -5.84 12.78 1.31
CA ALA A 205 -4.79 13.02 2.31
C ALA A 205 -3.77 11.87 2.35
N GLU A 206 -4.22 10.62 2.29
CA GLU A 206 -3.38 9.43 2.17
C GLU A 206 -2.48 9.50 0.94
N ASN A 207 -3.07 9.75 -0.24
CA ASN A 207 -2.33 9.91 -1.49
C ASN A 207 -1.30 11.03 -1.41
N PHE A 208 -1.62 12.15 -0.76
CA PHE A 208 -0.68 13.26 -0.58
C PHE A 208 0.52 12.86 0.27
N LEU A 209 0.27 12.23 1.43
CA LEU A 209 1.31 11.77 2.34
C LEU A 209 2.19 10.69 1.71
N TYR A 210 1.57 9.74 1.00
CA TYR A 210 2.26 8.70 0.26
C TYR A 210 3.13 9.28 -0.86
N CYS A 211 2.58 10.19 -1.67
CA CYS A 211 3.33 10.93 -2.70
C CYS A 211 4.58 11.61 -2.12
N PHE A 212 4.45 12.27 -0.97
CA PHE A 212 5.56 12.92 -0.29
C PHE A 212 6.62 11.90 0.17
N GLY A 213 6.19 10.78 0.76
CA GLY A 213 7.07 9.67 1.14
C GLY A 213 7.85 9.12 -0.07
N MET A 214 7.16 8.83 -1.16
CA MET A 214 7.75 8.32 -2.41
C MET A 214 8.80 9.27 -2.99
N LEU A 215 8.60 10.60 -2.92
CA LEU A 215 9.61 11.56 -3.35
C LEU A 215 10.88 11.46 -2.49
N ILE A 216 10.73 11.32 -1.17
CA ILE A 216 11.86 11.13 -0.25
C ILE A 216 12.57 9.81 -0.57
N GLU A 217 11.83 8.74 -0.85
CA GLU A 217 12.41 7.45 -1.24
C GLU A 217 13.19 7.52 -2.55
N PHE A 218 12.67 8.21 -3.57
CA PHE A 218 13.36 8.42 -4.84
C PHE A 218 14.66 9.20 -4.63
N VAL A 219 14.62 10.26 -3.81
CA VAL A 219 15.81 11.02 -3.43
C VAL A 219 16.80 10.12 -2.69
N ALA A 220 16.34 9.33 -1.71
CA ALA A 220 17.17 8.42 -0.93
C ALA A 220 17.82 7.35 -1.80
N PHE A 221 17.06 6.74 -2.71
CA PHE A 221 17.55 5.77 -3.69
C PHE A 221 18.68 6.35 -4.54
N MET A 222 18.50 7.57 -5.07
CA MET A 222 19.54 8.23 -5.86
C MET A 222 20.76 8.59 -5.02
N ARG A 223 20.55 9.13 -3.80
CA ARG A 223 21.62 9.47 -2.84
C ARG A 223 22.45 8.24 -2.48
N LEU A 224 21.81 7.13 -2.13
CA LEU A 224 22.47 5.87 -1.79
C LEU A 224 23.19 5.28 -3.00
N ARG A 225 22.61 5.40 -4.20
CA ARG A 225 23.22 4.93 -5.43
C ARG A 225 24.55 5.63 -5.73
N MET A 226 24.62 6.94 -5.50
CA MET A 226 25.80 7.77 -5.72
C MET A 226 26.82 7.67 -4.58
N LYS A 227 26.37 7.67 -3.32
CA LYS A 227 27.25 7.66 -2.14
C LYS A 227 27.89 6.30 -1.89
N TYR A 228 27.16 5.21 -2.14
CA TYR A 228 27.63 3.83 -1.90
C TYR A 228 27.50 2.97 -3.18
N PRO A 229 28.33 3.22 -4.20
CA PRO A 229 28.25 2.51 -5.48
C PRO A 229 28.66 1.03 -5.37
N ALA A 230 29.55 0.70 -4.42
CA ALA A 230 30.10 -0.64 -4.22
C ALA A 230 29.28 -1.53 -3.26
N ALA A 231 28.23 -1.00 -2.63
CA ALA A 231 27.39 -1.78 -1.73
C ALA A 231 26.76 -2.98 -2.47
N SER A 232 26.80 -4.16 -1.84
CA SER A 232 26.15 -5.37 -2.37
C SER A 232 24.64 -5.17 -2.40
N ARG A 233 24.04 -5.29 -3.60
CA ARG A 233 22.59 -5.13 -3.78
C ARG A 233 21.97 -6.44 -4.23
N PRO A 234 20.90 -6.92 -3.58
CA PRO A 234 20.16 -8.09 -4.04
C PRO A 234 19.71 -7.92 -5.50
N TYR A 235 19.19 -6.73 -5.84
CA TYR A 235 18.76 -6.38 -7.18
C TYR A 235 19.38 -5.04 -7.61
N LYS A 236 19.86 -4.97 -8.86
CA LYS A 236 20.49 -3.77 -9.43
C LYS A 236 19.83 -3.42 -10.76
N ILE A 237 19.28 -2.20 -10.84
CA ILE A 237 18.70 -1.67 -12.07
C ILE A 237 19.82 -1.47 -13.11
N PRO A 238 19.71 -2.05 -14.32
CA PRO A 238 20.79 -2.07 -15.32
C PRO A 238 21.04 -0.71 -16.01
N LEU A 239 20.23 0.31 -15.74
CA LEU A 239 20.18 1.57 -16.50
C LEU A 239 21.26 2.62 -16.12
N GLY A 240 22.36 2.23 -15.46
CA GLY A 240 23.36 3.21 -14.98
C GLY A 240 22.76 4.27 -14.03
N THR A 241 23.45 5.39 -13.77
CA THR A 241 22.90 6.48 -12.93
C THR A 241 21.95 7.37 -13.73
N VAL A 242 22.34 7.78 -14.94
CA VAL A 242 21.52 8.64 -15.81
C VAL A 242 20.20 7.97 -16.19
N GLY A 243 20.23 6.71 -16.62
CA GLY A 243 19.01 5.98 -16.95
C GLY A 243 18.12 5.69 -15.72
N SER A 244 18.70 5.59 -14.52
CA SER A 244 17.91 5.54 -13.29
C SER A 244 17.19 6.87 -13.00
N ILE A 245 17.82 8.01 -13.28
CA ILE A 245 17.17 9.33 -13.17
C ILE A 245 16.02 9.41 -14.18
N LEU A 246 16.28 9.09 -15.45
CA LEU A 246 15.26 9.12 -16.50
C LEU A 246 14.06 8.20 -16.19
N MET A 247 14.32 7.04 -15.60
CA MET A 247 13.27 6.12 -15.15
C MET A 247 12.37 6.72 -14.06
N LEU A 248 12.90 7.58 -13.19
CA LEU A 248 12.14 8.21 -12.11
C LEU A 248 11.39 9.47 -12.55
N ILE A 249 11.66 10.03 -13.73
CA ILE A 249 10.98 11.23 -14.23
C ILE A 249 9.47 11.00 -14.40
N PRO A 250 8.99 9.99 -15.15
CA PRO A 250 7.55 9.77 -15.31
C PRO A 250 6.77 9.62 -13.99
N PRO A 251 7.18 8.78 -13.01
CA PRO A 251 6.47 8.68 -11.75
C PRO A 251 6.57 9.97 -10.92
N THR A 252 7.69 10.70 -10.98
CA THR A 252 7.82 12.00 -10.28
C THR A 252 6.86 13.03 -10.87
N VAL A 253 6.72 13.10 -12.20
CA VAL A 253 5.76 13.99 -12.86
C VAL A 253 4.33 13.63 -12.46
N LEU A 254 3.97 12.35 -12.44
CA LEU A 254 2.65 11.90 -12.01
C LEU A 254 2.37 12.30 -10.55
N ILE A 255 3.33 12.10 -9.64
CA ILE A 255 3.22 12.52 -8.25
C ILE A 255 2.97 14.03 -8.16
N VAL A 256 3.75 14.85 -8.87
CA VAL A 256 3.57 16.32 -8.87
C VAL A 256 2.18 16.72 -9.39
N VAL A 257 1.66 16.03 -10.42
CA VAL A 257 0.31 16.26 -10.94
C VAL A 257 -0.75 15.91 -9.92
N VAL A 258 -0.66 14.74 -9.25
CA VAL A 258 -1.62 14.33 -8.21
C VAL A 258 -1.62 15.33 -7.04
N LEU A 259 -0.44 15.78 -6.62
CA LEU A 259 -0.28 16.80 -5.58
C LEU A 259 -0.88 18.15 -6.01
N ALA A 260 -0.69 18.56 -7.27
CA ALA A 260 -1.22 19.81 -7.80
C ALA A 260 -2.75 19.80 -7.97
N LEU A 261 -3.35 18.63 -8.20
CA LEU A 261 -4.81 18.45 -8.32
C LEU A 261 -5.52 18.28 -6.97
N SER A 262 -4.76 18.20 -5.88
CA SER A 262 -5.30 18.05 -4.52
C SER A 262 -5.97 19.34 -4.05
N SER A 263 -7.06 19.21 -3.28
CA SER A 263 -7.77 20.38 -2.76
C SER A 263 -6.94 21.14 -1.72
N PHE A 264 -7.18 22.45 -1.59
CA PHE A 264 -6.46 23.28 -0.62
C PHE A 264 -6.62 22.78 0.83
N LYS A 265 -7.81 22.28 1.19
CA LYS A 265 -8.09 21.67 2.49
C LYS A 265 -7.20 20.45 2.74
N VAL A 266 -7.13 19.52 1.77
CA VAL A 266 -6.30 18.31 1.86
C VAL A 266 -4.82 18.67 1.97
N MET A 267 -4.36 19.63 1.18
CA MET A 267 -2.98 20.11 1.23
C MET A 267 -2.64 20.68 2.62
N LEU A 268 -3.51 21.50 3.22
CA LEU A 268 -3.29 22.03 4.57
C LEU A 268 -3.21 20.94 5.63
N VAL A 269 -4.16 19.99 5.62
CA VAL A 269 -4.18 18.88 6.59
C VAL A 269 -2.93 18.02 6.44
N SER A 270 -2.53 17.71 5.20
CA SER A 270 -1.38 16.86 4.92
C SER A 270 -0.06 17.55 5.26
N LEU A 271 0.08 18.85 4.96
CA LEU A 271 1.24 19.64 5.38
C LEU A 271 1.33 19.74 6.91
N ALA A 272 0.20 19.92 7.60
CA ALA A 272 0.17 19.90 9.05
C ALA A 272 0.64 18.54 9.60
N ALA A 273 0.17 17.43 9.03
CA ALA A 273 0.62 16.09 9.42
C ALA A 273 2.12 15.87 9.18
N ILE A 274 2.66 16.33 8.04
CA ILE A 274 4.11 16.29 7.75
C ILE A 274 4.88 17.11 8.78
N LEU A 275 4.45 18.33 9.08
CA LEU A 275 5.08 19.20 10.08
C LEU A 275 5.06 18.56 11.47
N VAL A 276 3.94 17.94 11.87
CA VAL A 276 3.84 17.19 13.13
C VAL A 276 4.86 16.06 13.14
N GLY A 277 4.99 15.27 12.06
CA GLY A 277 6.01 14.22 11.97
C GLY A 277 7.45 14.75 12.08
N LEU A 278 7.76 15.85 11.39
CA LEU A 278 9.07 16.50 11.43
C LEU A 278 9.41 17.11 12.80
N ILE A 279 8.42 17.61 13.54
CA ILE A 279 8.57 18.15 14.90
C ILE A 279 8.64 17.01 15.93
N LEU A 280 7.90 15.93 15.71
CA LEU A 280 7.86 14.79 16.63
C LEU A 280 9.25 14.16 16.78
N GLN A 281 10.03 14.04 15.70
CA GLN A 281 11.37 13.46 15.75
C GLN A 281 12.34 14.20 16.71
N PRO A 282 12.57 15.54 16.61
CA PRO A 282 13.41 16.25 17.56
C PRO A 282 12.80 16.30 18.97
N CYS A 283 11.47 16.36 19.10
CA CYS A 283 10.81 16.25 20.40
C CYS A 283 11.11 14.91 21.08
N LEU A 284 11.01 13.79 20.36
CA LEU A 284 11.35 12.46 20.89
C LEU A 284 12.82 12.38 21.31
N LYS A 285 13.75 12.91 20.49
CA LYS A 285 15.17 13.01 20.85
C LYS A 285 15.41 13.87 22.08
N PHE A 286 14.63 14.93 22.28
CA PHE A 286 14.73 15.80 23.45
C PHE A 286 14.20 15.10 24.72
N VAL A 287 13.07 14.41 24.61
CA VAL A 287 12.47 13.59 25.69
C VAL A 287 13.43 12.48 26.12
N ASP A 288 14.10 11.82 25.16
CA ASP A 288 15.12 10.81 25.42
C ASP A 288 16.34 11.41 26.14
N LYS A 289 16.87 12.55 25.66
CA LYS A 289 17.98 13.27 26.32
C LYS A 289 17.64 13.70 27.74
N ARG A 290 16.41 14.10 28.01
CA ARG A 290 15.93 14.46 29.36
C ARG A 290 15.52 13.25 30.21
N ARG A 291 15.61 12.03 29.66
CA ARG A 291 15.21 10.76 30.30
C ARG A 291 13.78 10.78 30.85
N TRP A 292 12.89 11.54 30.20
CA TRP A 292 11.48 11.61 30.60
C TRP A 292 10.73 10.30 30.30
N VAL A 293 11.16 9.61 29.24
CA VAL A 293 10.60 8.32 28.81
C VAL A 293 11.76 7.42 28.43
N LYS A 294 11.63 6.11 28.66
CA LYS A 294 12.65 5.14 28.28
C LYS A 294 12.57 4.84 26.79
N PHE A 295 13.72 4.86 26.14
CA PHE A 295 13.93 4.36 24.79
C PHE A 295 14.88 3.17 24.90
N SER A 296 14.52 2.05 24.27
CA SER A 296 15.31 0.82 24.30
C SER A 296 15.62 0.42 22.88
N VAL A 297 16.90 0.19 22.58
CA VAL A 297 17.31 -0.45 21.33
C VAL A 297 17.44 -1.95 21.62
N SER A 298 16.74 -2.76 20.84
CA SER A 298 16.87 -4.21 20.92
C SER A 298 18.26 -4.61 20.44
N GLY A 299 19.04 -5.28 21.29
CA GLY A 299 20.39 -5.75 20.96
C GLY A 299 20.43 -6.88 19.93
N ASP A 300 19.27 -7.48 19.61
CA ASP A 300 19.13 -8.56 18.63
C ASP A 300 19.03 -8.05 17.18
N LEU A 301 18.87 -6.73 16.99
CA LEU A 301 18.79 -6.13 15.66
C LEU A 301 20.20 -5.78 15.15
N PRO A 302 20.52 -6.06 13.87
CA PRO A 302 21.80 -5.67 13.30
C PRO A 302 21.96 -4.14 13.38
N ASP A 303 23.06 -3.70 13.96
CA ASP A 303 23.43 -2.29 13.99
C ASP A 303 23.61 -1.79 12.55
N LEU A 304 22.76 -0.84 12.15
CA LEU A 304 22.83 -0.23 10.81
C LEU A 304 24.20 0.44 10.55
N GLN A 305 24.94 0.79 11.60
CA GLN A 305 26.27 1.41 11.53
C GLN A 305 27.41 0.39 11.41
N THR A 306 27.34 -0.79 12.02
CA THR A 306 28.41 -1.81 11.87
C THR A 306 28.31 -2.55 10.54
N ALA A 307 27.11 -2.63 9.94
CA ALA A 307 26.97 -3.06 8.54
C ALA A 307 27.70 -2.12 7.54
N GLU A 308 27.95 -0.85 7.91
CA GLU A 308 28.74 0.08 7.10
C GLU A 308 30.27 -0.15 7.21
N HIS A 309 30.77 -0.84 8.25
CA HIS A 309 32.21 -1.11 8.44
C HIS A 309 32.61 -2.55 8.13
N GLY A 310 31.75 -3.54 8.38
CA GLY A 310 32.07 -4.96 8.16
C GLY A 310 32.28 -5.36 6.69
N SER A 311 31.79 -4.56 5.72
CA SER A 311 32.04 -4.79 4.29
C SER A 311 33.34 -4.17 3.77
N ALA A 312 34.00 -3.31 4.55
CA ALA A 312 35.29 -2.71 4.18
C ALA A 312 36.46 -3.59 4.64
N ASP A 313 36.36 -4.20 5.82
CA ASP A 313 37.45 -5.01 6.40
C ASP A 313 37.50 -6.46 5.89
N SER A 314 36.41 -6.98 5.30
CA SER A 314 36.38 -8.33 4.72
C SER A 314 37.01 -8.45 3.33
N LEU A 315 37.62 -7.38 2.81
CA LEU A 315 38.37 -7.37 1.54
C LEU A 315 39.90 -7.27 1.72
N VAL A 316 40.40 -7.42 2.96
CA VAL A 316 41.85 -7.46 3.27
C VAL A 316 42.27 -8.79 3.93
N GLY A 317 41.43 -9.82 3.87
CA GLY A 317 41.73 -11.18 4.33
C GLY A 317 41.88 -12.18 3.18
#